data_AF-A0A8H3AJH1-F1
#
_entry.id   AF-A0A8H3AJH1-F1
#
_cell.length_a   1.000
_cell.length_b   1.000
_cell.length_c   1.000
_cell.angle_alpha   90.00
_cell.angle_beta   90.00
_cell.angle_gamma   90.00
#
_symmetry.space_group_name_H-M   'P 1'
#
loop_
_entity.id
_entity.type
_entity.pdbx_description
1 polymer ?
#
loop_
_entity_poly.entity_id
_entity_poly.type
_entity_poly.pdbx_seq_one_letter_code
_entity_poly.pdbx_strand_id
1 'polypeptide(L)'
;MAEDLGAILATSRGLVAHLPRPDLPSINLSLDQIEAQSRRLVSKQPTAPGTGGKATYLLAGGNVDANAHADLVANLNTAATFAPLTQLHDADVSGYLRHSHEQTLIACIEEGRRETEQEFYRVLDERVRRDWETRKKKIFDELGKVSIADNTVAGGASNLRASAMGRTVRGSGTNAVSQPTTSLPMYNKMAAYGEVIRGLNQARLAGTAYPVVSHLYQVAQEYAGSAPSIAPTLELLRHIVAEPPSLTLPSSHSQAHILNTPLLERSFARAHLGNPESQAATELRTRIANGARAGLEKQYIEYVDAAIQREPANAAIGGDPSIPNRIMGYLRCKFYRSGRWNEDLE
;
A
#
# COMPACT_ATOMS: atom_id res chain seq x y z
N MET A 1 68.75 -8.94 -35.16
CA MET A 1 68.88 -9.94 -34.08
C MET A 1 67.47 -10.37 -33.74
N ALA A 2 67.09 -11.58 -34.14
CA ALA A 2 65.76 -12.11 -33.85
C ALA A 2 65.69 -12.37 -32.35
N GLU A 3 64.76 -11.71 -31.66
CA GLU A 3 64.50 -12.01 -30.25
C GLU A 3 64.08 -13.47 -30.13
N ASP A 4 64.82 -14.20 -29.32
CA ASP A 4 64.65 -15.63 -29.17
C ASP A 4 63.28 -15.88 -28.53
N LEU A 5 62.35 -16.49 -29.27
CA LEU A 5 60.98 -16.77 -28.83
C LEU A 5 60.95 -17.57 -27.52
N GLY A 6 62.03 -18.32 -27.22
CA GLY A 6 62.24 -18.99 -25.95
C GLY A 6 62.42 -18.04 -24.76
N ALA A 7 63.07 -16.89 -24.95
CA ALA A 7 63.22 -15.87 -23.91
C ALA A 7 61.87 -15.24 -23.55
N ILE A 8 61.02 -14.98 -24.54
CA ILE A 8 59.66 -14.46 -24.36
C ILE A 8 58.76 -15.47 -23.62
N LEU A 9 58.93 -16.76 -23.91
CA LEU A 9 58.23 -17.83 -23.20
C LEU A 9 58.69 -17.92 -21.74
N ALA A 10 60.00 -17.80 -21.50
CA ALA A 10 60.57 -17.80 -20.15
C ALA A 10 60.10 -16.60 -19.32
N THR A 11 60.06 -15.39 -19.91
CA THR A 11 59.53 -14.19 -19.23
C THR A 11 58.03 -14.32 -18.97
N SER A 12 57.25 -14.82 -19.93
CA SER A 12 55.83 -15.11 -19.74
C SER A 12 55.57 -16.07 -18.57
N ARG A 13 56.34 -17.17 -18.47
CA ARG A 13 56.23 -18.11 -17.34
C ARG A 13 56.64 -17.49 -16.00
N GLY A 14 57.66 -16.65 -15.99
CA GLY A 14 58.09 -15.90 -14.81
C GLY A 14 57.01 -14.94 -14.30
N LEU A 15 56.29 -14.31 -15.22
CA LEU A 15 55.17 -13.42 -14.90
C LEU A 15 53.96 -14.17 -14.34
N VAL A 16 53.75 -15.44 -14.66
CA VAL A 16 52.61 -16.22 -14.11
C VAL A 16 52.93 -16.87 -12.76
N ALA A 17 54.21 -17.00 -12.40
CA ALA A 17 54.67 -17.68 -11.19
C ALA A 17 54.25 -17.01 -9.86
N HIS A 18 53.85 -15.74 -9.88
CA HIS A 18 53.42 -15.01 -8.67
C HIS A 18 51.93 -15.14 -8.35
N LEU A 19 51.13 -15.72 -9.25
CA LEU A 19 49.72 -16.01 -8.96
C LEU A 19 49.62 -17.32 -8.16
N PRO A 20 48.76 -17.38 -7.12
CA PRO A 20 48.51 -18.62 -6.39
C PRO A 20 48.08 -19.71 -7.36
N ARG A 21 48.75 -20.86 -7.32
CA ARG A 21 48.50 -21.98 -8.24
C ARG A 21 47.01 -22.31 -8.22
N PRO A 22 46.31 -22.25 -9.37
CA PRO A 22 44.98 -22.86 -9.44
C PRO A 22 45.14 -24.37 -9.21
N ASP A 23 44.18 -25.01 -8.53
CA ASP A 23 44.17 -26.46 -8.20
C ASP A 23 44.16 -27.39 -9.43
N LEU A 24 44.31 -26.85 -10.63
CA LEU A 24 44.22 -27.52 -11.91
C LEU A 24 45.50 -27.23 -12.74
N PRO A 25 46.09 -28.24 -13.40
CA PRO A 25 47.29 -28.05 -14.22
C PRO A 25 47.01 -27.15 -15.44
N SER A 26 47.97 -26.27 -15.77
CA SER A 26 47.86 -25.41 -16.95
C SER A 26 48.04 -26.22 -18.23
N ILE A 27 47.05 -26.14 -19.13
CA ILE A 27 47.07 -26.80 -20.44
C ILE A 27 47.69 -25.81 -21.44
N ASN A 28 48.76 -26.21 -22.12
CA ASN A 28 49.35 -25.42 -23.20
C ASN A 28 48.63 -25.80 -24.50
N LEU A 29 47.83 -24.89 -25.06
CA LEU A 29 47.14 -25.11 -26.34
C LEU A 29 48.03 -24.64 -27.50
N SER A 30 48.01 -25.36 -28.62
CA SER A 30 48.64 -24.89 -29.86
C SER A 30 47.88 -23.70 -30.45
N LEU A 31 48.53 -22.91 -31.33
CA LEU A 31 47.89 -21.76 -31.97
C LEU A 31 46.59 -22.14 -32.69
N ASP A 32 46.60 -23.27 -33.40
CA ASP A 32 45.42 -23.79 -34.11
C ASP A 32 44.29 -24.19 -33.14
N GLN A 33 44.64 -24.70 -31.95
CA GLN A 33 43.67 -25.02 -30.90
C GLN A 33 43.10 -23.77 -30.26
N ILE A 34 43.93 -22.74 -30.04
CA ILE A 34 43.48 -21.44 -29.52
C ILE A 34 42.58 -20.75 -30.54
N GLU A 35 42.91 -20.80 -31.83
CA GLU A 35 42.08 -20.26 -32.89
C GLU A 35 40.74 -21.02 -32.98
N ALA A 36 40.77 -22.34 -32.95
CA ALA A 36 39.56 -23.16 -32.97
C ALA A 36 38.68 -22.87 -31.73
N GLN A 37 39.29 -22.68 -30.55
CA GLN A 37 38.56 -22.31 -29.33
C GLN A 37 38.05 -20.87 -29.38
N SER A 38 38.81 -19.92 -29.91
CA SER A 38 38.39 -18.54 -30.17
C SER A 38 37.17 -18.50 -31.08
N ARG A 39 37.22 -19.18 -32.24
CA ARG A 39 36.08 -19.30 -33.16
C ARG A 39 34.89 -19.97 -32.50
N ARG A 40 35.12 -20.98 -31.66
CA ARG A 40 34.06 -21.67 -30.92
C ARG A 40 33.44 -20.80 -29.83
N LEU A 41 34.22 -19.97 -29.14
CA LEU A 41 33.74 -18.99 -28.16
C LEU A 41 32.96 -17.87 -28.83
N VAL A 42 33.47 -17.34 -29.95
CA VAL A 42 32.75 -16.36 -30.78
C VAL A 42 31.44 -16.94 -31.32
N SER A 43 31.42 -18.22 -31.71
CA SER A 43 30.18 -18.91 -32.12
C SER A 43 29.22 -19.24 -30.96
N LYS A 44 29.75 -19.29 -29.72
CA LYS A 44 28.96 -19.49 -28.49
C LYS A 44 28.42 -18.18 -27.90
N GLN A 45 28.85 -17.03 -28.41
CA GLN A 45 28.10 -15.78 -28.25
C GLN A 45 26.69 -16.05 -28.79
N PRO A 46 25.63 -15.92 -27.98
CA PRO A 46 24.31 -16.43 -28.32
C PRO A 46 23.67 -15.55 -29.41
N THR A 47 24.05 -15.82 -30.66
CA THR A 47 23.33 -15.38 -31.86
C THR A 47 22.53 -16.58 -32.37
N ALA A 48 21.72 -17.18 -31.50
CA ALA A 48 20.85 -18.30 -31.83
C ALA A 48 19.40 -17.80 -32.06
N PRO A 49 19.00 -17.48 -33.31
CA PRO A 49 17.63 -17.04 -33.63
C PRO A 49 16.60 -18.19 -33.67
N GLY A 50 16.91 -19.38 -33.14
CA GLY A 50 16.07 -20.57 -33.29
C GLY A 50 15.42 -21.12 -32.01
N THR A 51 15.92 -20.78 -30.83
CA THR A 51 15.47 -21.36 -29.54
C THR A 51 14.69 -20.37 -28.68
N GLY A 52 14.60 -19.11 -29.11
CA GLY A 52 13.98 -18.00 -28.36
C GLY A 52 12.50 -18.23 -28.05
N GLY A 53 11.71 -18.80 -28.97
CA GLY A 53 10.25 -18.89 -28.78
C GLY A 53 9.80 -19.62 -27.51
N LYS A 54 10.47 -20.72 -27.13
CA LYS A 54 10.12 -21.46 -25.89
C LYS A 54 10.59 -20.74 -24.63
N ALA A 55 11.75 -20.11 -24.66
CA ALA A 55 12.27 -19.33 -23.53
C ALA A 55 11.48 -18.02 -23.34
N THR A 56 11.12 -17.34 -24.43
CA THR A 56 10.25 -16.17 -24.46
C THR A 56 8.88 -16.49 -23.89
N TYR A 57 8.31 -17.66 -24.19
CA TYR A 57 7.04 -18.10 -23.61
C TYR A 57 7.15 -18.39 -22.10
N LEU A 58 8.26 -18.97 -21.64
CA LEU A 58 8.51 -19.20 -20.20
C LEU A 58 8.76 -17.89 -19.43
N LEU A 59 9.40 -16.89 -20.06
CA LEU A 59 9.66 -15.56 -19.49
C LEU A 59 8.40 -14.68 -19.47
N ALA A 60 7.54 -14.80 -20.48
CA ALA A 60 6.22 -14.16 -20.49
C ALA A 60 5.35 -14.65 -19.32
N GLY A 61 5.48 -15.92 -18.92
CA GLY A 61 4.86 -16.46 -17.70
C GLY A 61 5.36 -15.80 -16.40
N GLY A 62 6.49 -15.09 -16.44
CA GLY A 62 7.06 -14.31 -15.35
C GLY A 62 6.84 -12.79 -15.47
N ASN A 63 5.96 -12.32 -16.36
CA ASN A 63 5.75 -10.90 -16.68
C ASN A 63 7.02 -10.15 -17.13
N VAL A 64 7.95 -10.85 -17.78
CA VAL A 64 9.18 -10.23 -18.31
C VAL A 64 9.09 -10.12 -19.83
N ASP A 65 9.05 -8.88 -20.33
CA ASP A 65 8.99 -8.57 -21.76
C ASP A 65 10.33 -8.82 -22.44
N ALA A 66 10.57 -10.08 -22.82
CA ALA A 66 11.83 -10.52 -23.41
C ALA A 66 12.21 -9.73 -24.69
N ASN A 67 11.23 -9.22 -25.43
CA ASN A 67 11.47 -8.45 -26.66
C ASN A 67 12.01 -7.05 -26.35
N ALA A 68 11.43 -6.35 -25.36
CA ALA A 68 11.93 -5.03 -24.94
C ALA A 68 13.34 -5.11 -24.34
N HIS A 69 13.62 -6.19 -23.60
CA HIS A 69 14.95 -6.44 -23.05
C HIS A 69 15.97 -6.85 -24.12
N ALA A 70 15.55 -7.56 -25.18
CA ALA A 70 16.44 -7.90 -26.30
C ALA A 70 16.90 -6.64 -27.06
N ASP A 71 16.01 -5.68 -27.28
CA ASP A 71 16.35 -4.39 -27.90
C ASP A 71 17.29 -3.57 -27.01
N LEU A 72 17.09 -3.59 -25.70
CA LEU A 72 17.95 -2.92 -24.73
C LEU A 72 19.35 -3.56 -24.70
N VAL A 73 19.43 -4.89 -24.73
CA VAL A 73 20.69 -5.63 -24.81
C VAL A 73 21.41 -5.39 -26.15
N ALA A 74 20.68 -5.30 -27.26
CA ALA A 74 21.26 -4.97 -28.57
C ALA A 74 21.84 -3.54 -28.60
N ASN A 75 21.22 -2.61 -27.87
CA ASN A 75 21.67 -1.22 -27.75
C ASN A 75 22.77 -1.01 -26.70
N LEU A 76 23.06 -2.01 -25.84
CA LEU A 76 24.17 -1.94 -24.90
C LEU A 76 25.50 -2.10 -25.66
N ASN A 77 26.18 -0.97 -25.88
CA ASN A 77 27.52 -0.97 -26.43
C ASN A 77 28.55 -1.48 -25.40
N THR A 78 28.70 -2.81 -25.34
CA THR A 78 29.66 -3.51 -24.47
C THR A 78 31.11 -3.28 -24.85
N ALA A 79 31.39 -2.71 -26.04
CA ALA A 79 32.74 -2.39 -26.48
C ALA A 79 33.35 -1.21 -25.69
N ALA A 80 32.52 -0.34 -25.11
CA ALA A 80 32.97 0.80 -24.30
C ALA A 80 32.89 0.56 -22.79
N THR A 81 32.16 -0.47 -22.33
CA THR A 81 31.94 -0.72 -20.89
C THR A 81 33.21 -1.14 -20.14
N PHE A 82 34.16 -1.76 -20.84
CA PHE A 82 35.45 -2.20 -20.28
C PHE A 82 36.65 -1.40 -20.81
N ALA A 83 36.40 -0.27 -21.49
CA ALA A 83 37.47 0.62 -21.89
C ALA A 83 37.90 1.42 -20.64
N PRO A 84 39.13 1.26 -20.12
CA PRO A 84 39.61 2.11 -19.04
C PRO A 84 39.55 3.57 -19.49
N LEU A 85 38.83 4.40 -18.74
CA LEU A 85 38.59 5.83 -19.04
C LEU A 85 39.89 6.64 -19.15
N THR A 86 40.99 6.10 -18.63
CA THR A 86 42.34 6.60 -18.75
C THR A 86 43.27 5.44 -19.07
N GLN A 87 43.87 5.46 -20.26
CA GLN A 87 44.98 4.58 -20.60
C GLN A 87 46.19 5.00 -19.73
N LEU A 88 46.44 4.29 -18.63
CA LEU A 88 47.69 4.43 -17.87
C LEU A 88 48.84 4.09 -18.83
N HIS A 89 49.63 5.09 -19.21
CA HIS A 89 50.86 4.88 -19.97
C HIS A 89 51.85 4.10 -19.10
N ASP A 90 52.63 3.22 -19.76
CA ASP A 90 53.62 2.35 -19.16
C ASP A 90 54.52 3.09 -18.13
N ALA A 91 54.49 2.61 -16.87
CA ALA A 91 55.46 2.87 -15.80
C ALA A 91 55.65 4.33 -15.30
N ASP A 92 54.62 5.18 -15.23
CA ASP A 92 54.68 6.40 -14.43
C ASP A 92 54.16 6.17 -13.00
N VAL A 93 55.08 5.94 -12.06
CA VAL A 93 54.76 5.79 -10.61
C VAL A 93 54.05 7.04 -10.07
N SER A 94 54.41 8.22 -10.58
CA SER A 94 53.81 9.48 -10.12
C SER A 94 52.37 9.64 -10.60
N GLY A 95 52.08 9.23 -11.84
CA GLY A 95 50.73 9.15 -12.39
C GLY A 95 49.85 8.16 -11.64
N TYR A 96 50.37 6.95 -11.36
CA TYR A 96 49.65 5.95 -10.56
C TYR A 96 49.34 6.43 -9.14
N LEU A 97 50.30 7.08 -8.46
CA LEU A 97 50.09 7.64 -7.12
C LEU A 97 49.04 8.75 -7.12
N ARG A 98 49.05 9.64 -8.12
CA ARG A 98 48.04 10.70 -8.24
C ARG A 98 46.64 10.12 -8.49
N HIS A 99 46.52 9.14 -9.39
CA HIS A 99 45.25 8.47 -9.65
C HIS A 99 44.74 7.70 -8.43
N SER A 100 45.60 6.94 -7.75
CA SER A 100 45.25 6.21 -6.52
C SER A 100 44.77 7.16 -5.41
N HIS A 101 45.46 8.31 -5.25
CA HIS A 101 45.04 9.35 -4.30
C HIS A 101 43.69 9.95 -4.67
N GLU A 102 43.47 10.32 -5.94
CA GLU A 102 42.18 10.83 -6.41
C GLU A 102 41.04 9.82 -6.24
N GLN A 103 41.29 8.55 -6.57
CA GLN A 103 40.31 7.47 -6.41
C GLN A 103 39.98 7.24 -4.93
N THR A 104 40.98 7.32 -4.04
CA THR A 104 40.77 7.23 -2.60
C THR A 104 39.94 8.42 -2.10
N LEU A 105 40.21 9.63 -2.61
CA LEU A 105 39.47 10.84 -2.24
C LEU A 105 38.01 10.75 -2.68
N ILE A 106 37.75 10.28 -3.90
CA ILE A 106 36.39 10.04 -4.41
C ILE A 106 35.69 8.97 -3.56
N ALA A 107 36.36 7.86 -3.27
CA ALA A 107 35.80 6.80 -2.43
C ALA A 107 35.45 7.31 -1.02
N CYS A 108 36.30 8.13 -0.41
CA CYS A 108 36.02 8.76 0.88
C CYS A 108 34.82 9.71 0.82
N ILE A 109 34.68 10.50 -0.25
CA ILE A 109 33.53 11.40 -0.42
C ILE A 109 32.23 10.60 -0.60
N GLU A 110 32.27 9.57 -1.45
CA GLU A 110 31.10 8.74 -1.74
C GLU A 110 30.66 7.95 -0.51
N GLU A 111 31.63 7.42 0.26
CA GLU A 111 31.35 6.77 1.54
C GLU A 111 30.79 7.75 2.57
N GLY A 112 31.36 8.95 2.70
CA GLY A 112 30.82 9.98 3.59
C GLY A 112 29.39 10.39 3.21
N ARG A 113 29.07 10.49 1.91
CA ARG A 113 27.71 10.74 1.43
C ARG A 113 26.78 9.58 1.78
N ARG A 114 27.21 8.33 1.55
CA ARG A 114 26.44 7.13 1.85
C ARG A 114 26.13 7.01 3.34
N GLU A 115 27.12 7.27 4.19
CA GLU A 115 26.98 7.26 5.65
C GLU A 115 26.03 8.36 6.13
N THR A 116 26.17 9.59 5.64
CA THR A 116 25.30 10.72 6.04
C THR A 116 23.84 10.52 5.62
N GLU A 117 23.60 9.95 4.45
CA GLU A 117 22.26 9.59 4.00
C GLU A 117 21.62 8.53 4.90
N GLN A 118 22.36 7.46 5.21
CA GLN A 118 21.87 6.40 6.10
C GLN A 118 21.60 6.92 7.51
N GLU A 119 22.51 7.73 8.04
CA GLU A 119 22.36 8.35 9.36
C GLU A 119 21.14 9.28 9.39
N PHE A 120 20.92 10.07 8.34
CA PHE A 120 19.74 10.93 8.23
C PHE A 120 18.44 10.13 8.32
N TYR A 121 18.31 9.05 7.54
CA TYR A 121 17.11 8.20 7.59
C TYR A 121 16.93 7.52 8.94
N ARG A 122 18.01 7.06 9.58
CA ARG A 122 17.97 6.48 10.93
C ARG A 122 17.44 7.50 11.95
N VAL A 123 17.98 8.71 11.96
CA VAL A 123 17.55 9.78 12.86
C VAL A 123 16.11 10.19 12.61
N LEU A 124 15.68 10.23 11.34
CA LEU A 124 14.29 10.53 10.97
C LEU A 124 13.33 9.48 11.54
N ASP A 125 13.60 8.20 11.32
CA ASP A 125 12.74 7.12 11.80
C ASP A 125 12.66 7.11 13.32
N GLU A 126 13.80 7.28 13.98
CA GLU A 126 13.86 7.41 15.44
C GLU A 126 13.04 8.60 15.96
N ARG A 127 13.11 9.76 15.30
CA ARG A 127 12.33 10.95 15.69
C ARG A 127 10.85 10.72 15.46
N VAL A 128 10.46 10.18 14.31
CA VAL A 128 9.06 9.83 14.00
C VAL A 128 8.51 8.87 15.05
N ARG A 129 9.29 7.87 15.44
CA ARG A 129 8.93 6.89 16.48
C ARG A 129 8.74 7.55 17.84
N ARG A 130 9.66 8.43 18.27
CA ARG A 130 9.54 9.17 19.54
C ARG A 130 8.35 10.13 19.55
N ASP A 131 8.12 10.84 18.45
CA ASP A 131 6.97 11.74 18.30
C ASP A 131 5.65 10.95 18.36
N TRP A 132 5.61 9.79 17.70
CA TRP A 132 4.47 8.89 17.77
C TRP A 132 4.21 8.40 19.19
N GLU A 133 5.23 7.90 19.90
CA GLU A 133 5.08 7.47 21.29
C GLU A 133 4.60 8.61 22.20
N THR A 134 5.10 9.81 21.99
CA THR A 134 4.70 10.99 22.77
C THR A 134 3.24 11.35 22.51
N ARG A 135 2.80 11.38 21.25
CA ARG A 135 1.39 11.61 20.88
C ARG A 135 0.49 10.50 21.43
N LYS A 136 0.91 9.24 21.29
CA LYS A 136 0.22 8.09 21.85
C LYS A 136 0.03 8.27 23.36
N LYS A 137 1.09 8.58 24.11
CA LYS A 137 1.00 8.84 25.57
C LYS A 137 0.04 9.98 25.90
N LYS A 138 0.09 11.11 25.17
CA LYS A 138 -0.86 12.21 25.36
C LYS A 138 -2.30 11.77 25.13
N ILE A 139 -2.56 11.02 24.06
CA ILE A 139 -3.89 10.47 23.76
C ILE A 139 -4.32 9.53 24.89
N PHE A 140 -3.43 8.68 25.41
CA PHE A 140 -3.76 7.78 26.53
C PHE A 140 -3.99 8.52 27.85
N ASP A 141 -3.22 9.57 28.15
CA ASP A 141 -3.42 10.39 29.34
C ASP A 141 -4.74 11.17 29.27
N GLU A 142 -5.05 11.73 28.09
CA GLU A 142 -6.34 12.37 27.82
C GLU A 142 -7.48 11.34 27.90
N LEU A 143 -7.27 10.13 27.37
CA LEU A 143 -8.25 9.05 27.41
C LEU A 143 -8.52 8.53 28.83
N GLY A 144 -7.46 8.37 29.61
CA GLY A 144 -7.53 8.00 31.02
C GLY A 144 -8.21 9.07 31.87
N LYS A 145 -7.98 10.35 31.58
CA LYS A 145 -8.59 11.46 32.32
C LYS A 145 -10.09 11.59 32.07
N VAL A 146 -10.56 11.43 30.83
CA VAL A 146 -12.01 11.46 30.55
C VAL A 146 -12.72 10.25 31.15
N SER A 147 -12.08 9.07 31.14
CA SER A 147 -12.65 7.87 31.76
C SER A 147 -12.71 7.92 33.30
N ILE A 148 -11.86 8.73 33.95
CA ILE A 148 -11.91 8.96 35.41
C ILE A 148 -12.95 10.03 35.77
N ALA A 149 -13.10 11.07 34.94
CA ALA A 149 -14.07 12.15 35.18
C ALA A 149 -15.53 11.67 35.16
N ASP A 150 -15.86 10.67 34.34
CA ASP A 150 -17.22 10.09 34.27
C ASP A 150 -17.52 9.09 35.41
N ASN A 151 -16.50 8.64 36.16
CA ASN A 151 -16.66 7.64 37.22
C ASN A 151 -16.54 8.22 38.65
N THR A 152 -16.45 9.54 38.79
CA THR A 152 -16.49 10.23 40.09
C THR A 152 -17.75 11.07 40.22
N VAL A 153 -18.92 10.43 40.23
CA VAL A 153 -20.14 11.01 40.80
C VAL A 153 -20.66 10.10 41.91
N ALA A 154 -20.06 10.26 43.08
CA ALA A 154 -20.72 10.03 44.36
C ALA A 154 -20.14 11.00 45.39
N GLY A 155 -20.82 12.15 45.55
CA GLY A 155 -20.70 13.00 46.74
C GLY A 155 -20.00 14.34 46.56
N GLY A 156 -20.79 15.41 46.55
CA GLY A 156 -20.37 16.67 47.17
C GLY A 156 -20.27 17.91 46.26
N ALA A 157 -21.26 18.79 46.40
CA ALA A 157 -21.15 20.25 46.31
C ALA A 157 -20.73 20.90 44.97
N SER A 158 -21.77 21.33 44.25
CA SER A 158 -21.91 22.69 43.67
C SER A 158 -20.64 23.47 43.31
N ASN A 159 -20.31 23.54 42.02
CA ASN A 159 -19.66 24.69 41.39
C ASN A 159 -19.92 24.70 39.86
N LEU A 160 -21.16 25.01 39.47
CA LEU A 160 -21.47 25.46 38.11
C LEU A 160 -21.20 26.98 38.03
N ARG A 161 -19.99 27.37 37.61
CA ARG A 161 -19.70 28.71 37.02
C ARG A 161 -18.25 28.77 36.55
N ALA A 162 -17.99 28.41 35.30
CA ALA A 162 -16.91 28.95 34.50
C ALA A 162 -17.04 28.53 33.03
N SER A 163 -17.94 29.18 32.30
CA SER A 163 -17.84 29.31 30.86
C SER A 163 -17.91 30.80 30.56
N ALA A 164 -16.74 31.43 30.47
CA ALA A 164 -16.59 32.82 30.04
C ALA A 164 -15.21 33.01 29.41
N MET A 165 -15.22 33.00 28.08
CA MET A 165 -14.56 33.97 27.19
C MET A 165 -13.07 34.30 27.40
N GLY A 166 -12.29 34.02 26.35
CA GLY A 166 -11.24 34.91 25.82
C GLY A 166 -10.24 35.50 26.80
N ARG A 167 -9.15 34.78 27.06
CA ARG A 167 -7.87 35.39 27.46
C ARG A 167 -6.85 35.21 26.35
N THR A 168 -6.78 36.20 25.47
CA THR A 168 -5.60 36.44 24.63
C THR A 168 -4.45 36.87 25.53
N VAL A 169 -3.50 35.98 25.79
CA VAL A 169 -2.18 36.36 26.29
C VAL A 169 -1.35 36.77 25.08
N ARG A 170 -1.21 38.08 24.90
CA ARG A 170 -0.19 38.70 24.04
C ARG A 170 1.14 38.65 24.80
N GLY A 171 2.12 37.92 24.27
CA GLY A 171 3.50 38.01 24.75
C GLY A 171 4.39 36.84 24.35
N SER A 172 5.41 37.15 23.55
CA SER A 172 6.57 36.34 23.18
C SER A 172 6.41 35.39 21.98
N GLY A 173 7.09 35.76 20.91
CA GLY A 173 7.14 35.04 19.64
C GLY A 173 7.81 33.68 19.78
N THR A 174 7.04 32.65 19.55
CA THR A 174 7.48 31.43 18.88
C THR A 174 6.35 31.05 17.94
N ASN A 175 6.68 30.67 16.70
CA ASN A 175 5.72 30.08 15.77
C ASN A 175 5.29 28.71 16.33
N ALA A 176 4.41 28.70 17.33
CA ALA A 176 3.70 27.52 17.75
C ALA A 176 2.67 27.23 16.66
N VAL A 177 2.95 26.20 15.86
CA VAL A 177 1.94 25.51 15.06
C VAL A 177 0.70 25.35 15.93
N SER A 178 -0.39 26.00 15.54
CA SER A 178 -1.67 25.93 16.22
C SER A 178 -2.11 24.47 16.23
N GLN A 179 -1.86 23.77 17.33
CA GLN A 179 -2.32 22.40 17.47
C GLN A 179 -3.85 22.42 17.48
N PRO A 180 -4.53 21.62 16.65
CA PRO A 180 -5.97 21.49 16.77
C PRO A 180 -6.22 20.82 18.13
N THR A 181 -6.74 21.57 19.09
CA THR A 181 -7.24 20.98 20.33
C THR A 181 -8.42 20.10 19.94
N THR A 182 -8.20 18.80 19.89
CA THR A 182 -9.21 17.78 19.62
C THR A 182 -10.40 18.03 20.52
N SER A 183 -11.54 18.43 19.95
CA SER A 183 -12.73 18.79 20.71
C SER A 183 -13.31 17.58 21.44
N LEU A 184 -13.98 17.78 22.57
CA LEU A 184 -14.63 16.71 23.36
C LEU A 184 -15.49 15.75 22.50
N PRO A 185 -16.28 16.23 21.51
CA PRO A 185 -17.03 15.35 20.60
C PRO A 185 -16.14 14.51 19.68
N MET A 186 -15.01 15.06 19.22
CA MET A 186 -14.02 14.33 18.41
C MET A 186 -13.33 13.24 19.24
N TYR A 187 -13.12 13.50 20.53
CA TYR A 187 -12.61 12.51 21.48
C TYR A 187 -13.61 11.36 21.70
N ASN A 188 -14.88 11.64 21.96
CA ASN A 188 -15.91 10.59 22.13
C ASN A 188 -16.03 9.73 20.87
N LYS A 189 -16.00 10.37 19.69
CA LYS A 189 -15.94 9.68 18.40
C LYS A 189 -14.72 8.75 18.32
N MET A 190 -13.54 9.23 18.69
CA MET A 190 -12.31 8.42 18.68
C MET A 190 -12.38 7.22 19.64
N ALA A 191 -12.95 7.41 20.83
CA ALA A 191 -13.17 6.34 21.80
C ALA A 191 -14.13 5.26 21.26
N ALA A 192 -15.24 5.67 20.64
CA ALA A 192 -16.20 4.74 20.04
C ALA A 192 -15.58 3.89 18.92
N TYR A 193 -14.77 4.49 18.04
CA TYR A 193 -14.00 3.72 17.05
C TYR A 193 -12.93 2.82 17.71
N GLY A 194 -12.31 3.29 18.80
CA GLY A 194 -11.35 2.51 19.58
C GLY A 194 -11.95 1.21 20.14
N GLU A 195 -13.19 1.24 20.63
CA GLU A 195 -13.89 0.06 21.14
C GLU A 195 -14.17 -0.98 20.03
N VAL A 196 -14.52 -0.54 18.82
CA VAL A 196 -14.67 -1.44 17.66
C VAL A 196 -13.36 -2.16 17.34
N ILE A 197 -12.24 -1.44 17.33
CA ILE A 197 -10.92 -2.03 17.07
C ILE A 197 -10.49 -2.96 18.22
N ARG A 198 -10.81 -2.60 19.47
CA ARG A 198 -10.58 -3.48 20.61
C ARG A 198 -11.36 -4.78 20.50
N GLY A 199 -12.64 -4.72 20.12
CA GLY A 199 -13.48 -5.88 19.83
C GLY A 199 -12.92 -6.74 18.70
N LEU A 200 -12.47 -6.12 17.61
CA LEU A 200 -11.79 -6.81 16.51
C LEU A 200 -10.55 -7.57 16.99
N ASN A 201 -9.69 -6.95 17.79
CA ASN A 201 -8.48 -7.58 18.29
C ASN A 201 -8.80 -8.74 19.23
N GLN A 202 -9.81 -8.60 20.09
CA GLN A 202 -10.28 -9.69 20.96
C GLN A 202 -10.82 -10.86 20.14
N ALA A 203 -11.62 -10.61 19.12
CA ALA A 203 -12.14 -11.64 18.23
C ALA A 203 -11.02 -12.35 17.45
N ARG A 204 -10.01 -11.61 16.97
CA ARG A 204 -8.83 -12.19 16.31
C ARG A 204 -8.01 -13.08 17.25
N LEU A 205 -7.87 -12.70 18.52
CA LEU A 205 -7.22 -13.54 19.53
C LEU A 205 -8.04 -14.79 19.86
N ALA A 206 -9.37 -14.68 19.88
CA ALA A 206 -10.29 -15.79 20.11
C ALA A 206 -10.49 -16.68 18.87
N GLY A 207 -10.00 -16.26 17.69
CA GLY A 207 -10.23 -16.95 16.43
C GLY A 207 -11.69 -16.94 15.96
N THR A 208 -12.48 -15.94 16.37
CA THR A 208 -13.90 -15.80 16.01
C THR A 208 -14.10 -14.77 14.90
N ALA A 209 -15.15 -14.93 14.09
CA ALA A 209 -15.50 -13.95 13.07
C ALA A 209 -16.02 -12.65 13.71
N TYR A 210 -15.58 -11.50 13.19
CA TYR A 210 -15.98 -10.17 13.66
C TYR A 210 -16.41 -9.28 12.49
N PRO A 211 -17.68 -8.81 12.43
CA PRO A 211 -18.18 -7.96 11.36
C PRO A 211 -17.75 -6.51 11.58
N VAL A 212 -16.49 -6.22 11.25
CA VAL A 212 -15.87 -4.91 11.51
C VAL A 212 -16.57 -3.78 10.77
N VAL A 213 -16.98 -4.00 9.52
CA VAL A 213 -17.56 -2.95 8.68
C VAL A 213 -18.93 -2.56 9.21
N SER A 214 -19.71 -3.53 9.67
CA SER A 214 -21.02 -3.30 10.27
C SER A 214 -20.94 -2.47 11.56
N HIS A 215 -19.96 -2.77 12.44
CA HIS A 215 -19.74 -1.98 13.66
C HIS A 215 -19.19 -0.58 13.38
N LEU A 216 -18.26 -0.45 12.42
CA LEU A 216 -17.78 0.87 11.99
C LEU A 216 -18.89 1.72 11.39
N TYR A 217 -19.81 1.11 10.64
CA TYR A 217 -20.98 1.79 10.08
C TYR A 217 -21.93 2.30 11.17
N GLN A 218 -22.20 1.51 12.22
CA GLN A 218 -23.03 1.93 13.35
C GLN A 218 -22.45 3.17 14.03
N VAL A 219 -21.15 3.14 14.38
CA VAL A 219 -20.46 4.30 14.96
C VAL A 219 -20.46 5.48 13.99
N ALA A 220 -20.28 5.25 12.69
CA ALA A 220 -20.32 6.32 11.69
C ALA A 220 -21.69 6.99 11.60
N GLN A 221 -22.79 6.24 11.76
CA GLN A 221 -24.14 6.81 11.82
C GLN A 221 -24.37 7.65 13.06
N GLU A 222 -23.94 7.18 14.24
CA GLU A 222 -24.09 7.91 15.52
C GLU A 222 -23.41 9.29 15.47
N TYR A 223 -22.28 9.41 14.76
CA TYR A 223 -21.49 10.64 14.63
C TYR A 223 -21.63 11.33 13.25
N ALA A 224 -22.68 11.02 12.49
CA ALA A 224 -22.87 11.51 11.11
C ALA A 224 -23.00 13.05 10.99
N GLY A 225 -23.32 13.76 12.07
CA GLY A 225 -23.52 15.21 12.06
C GLY A 225 -22.25 16.08 12.00
N SER A 226 -21.04 15.52 12.16
CA SER A 226 -19.82 16.31 12.42
C SER A 226 -18.87 16.49 11.23
N ALA A 227 -19.03 15.78 10.10
CA ALA A 227 -18.06 15.76 8.98
C ALA A 227 -18.71 15.21 7.69
N PRO A 228 -18.03 15.24 6.52
CA PRO A 228 -18.49 14.44 5.37
C PRO A 228 -18.68 13.00 5.81
N SER A 229 -19.89 12.49 5.66
CA SER A 229 -20.29 11.20 6.21
C SER A 229 -19.58 10.08 5.45
N ILE A 230 -18.79 9.27 6.17
CA ILE A 230 -18.20 8.02 5.67
C ILE A 230 -19.20 6.85 5.73
N ALA A 231 -20.34 7.03 6.41
CA ALA A 231 -21.38 6.03 6.54
C ALA A 231 -21.85 5.44 5.19
N PRO A 232 -22.15 6.23 4.12
CA PRO A 232 -22.54 5.65 2.83
C PRO A 232 -21.45 4.77 2.20
N THR A 233 -20.17 5.15 2.36
CA THR A 233 -19.04 4.36 1.87
C THR A 233 -18.92 3.03 2.62
N LEU A 234 -19.10 3.05 3.94
CA LEU A 234 -19.09 1.84 4.77
C LEU A 234 -20.29 0.94 4.47
N GLU A 235 -21.44 1.52 4.13
CA GLU A 235 -22.61 0.77 3.68
C GLU A 235 -22.36 0.05 2.36
N LEU A 236 -21.79 0.72 1.37
CA LEU A 236 -21.39 0.09 0.11
C LEU A 236 -20.41 -1.06 0.36
N LEU A 237 -19.41 -0.83 1.22
CA LEU A 237 -18.41 -1.83 1.56
C LEU A 237 -19.04 -3.04 2.27
N ARG A 238 -20.04 -2.84 3.13
CA ARG A 238 -20.81 -3.93 3.76
C ARG A 238 -21.49 -4.82 2.72
N HIS A 239 -22.05 -4.25 1.64
CA HIS A 239 -22.69 -5.02 0.57
C HIS A 239 -21.67 -5.77 -0.30
N ILE A 240 -20.49 -5.19 -0.55
CA ILE A 240 -19.40 -5.85 -1.30
C ILE A 240 -18.81 -7.03 -0.52
N VAL A 241 -18.52 -6.79 0.77
CA VAL A 241 -17.94 -7.80 1.66
C VAL A 241 -19.00 -8.84 2.07
N ALA A 242 -20.28 -8.51 2.00
CA ALA A 242 -21.40 -9.38 2.38
C ALA A 242 -21.14 -10.02 3.77
N GLU A 243 -20.76 -9.18 4.74
CA GLU A 243 -20.61 -9.65 6.13
C GLU A 243 -21.97 -10.17 6.61
N PRO A 244 -22.02 -11.33 7.30
CA PRO A 244 -23.27 -11.80 7.88
C PRO A 244 -23.77 -10.74 8.88
N PRO A 245 -25.02 -10.25 8.74
CA PRO A 245 -25.56 -9.23 9.62
C PRO A 245 -25.71 -9.82 11.02
N SER A 246 -24.79 -9.46 11.90
CA SER A 246 -24.85 -9.61 13.35
C SER A 246 -25.22 -11.00 13.91
N LEU A 247 -24.22 -11.62 14.54
CA LEU A 247 -24.37 -12.47 15.72
C LEU A 247 -24.93 -11.66 16.92
N THR A 248 -26.15 -11.12 16.80
CA THR A 248 -26.93 -10.63 17.94
C THR A 248 -28.01 -11.65 18.25
N LEU A 249 -27.64 -12.81 18.80
CA LEU A 249 -28.59 -13.74 19.39
C LEU A 249 -28.09 -14.20 20.77
N PRO A 250 -28.96 -14.25 21.79
CA PRO A 250 -28.57 -14.51 23.18
C PRO A 250 -28.15 -15.98 23.40
N SER A 251 -26.95 -16.15 23.94
CA SER A 251 -26.64 -16.98 25.11
C SER A 251 -27.12 -18.44 25.25
N SER A 252 -27.44 -19.20 24.20
CA SER A 252 -27.68 -20.65 24.41
C SER A 252 -27.51 -21.60 23.23
N HIS A 253 -27.71 -21.17 21.99
CA HIS A 253 -27.68 -22.08 20.82
C HIS A 253 -26.66 -21.67 19.74
N SER A 254 -25.86 -20.64 20.00
CA SER A 254 -25.01 -19.95 19.02
C SER A 254 -23.60 -20.52 18.85
N GLN A 255 -23.17 -21.50 19.66
CA GLN A 255 -21.81 -22.03 19.57
C GLN A 255 -21.54 -22.73 18.23
N ALA A 256 -22.54 -23.40 17.65
CA ALA A 256 -22.36 -24.20 16.42
C ALA A 256 -22.22 -23.36 15.14
N HIS A 257 -22.91 -22.20 15.06
CA HIS A 257 -22.81 -21.32 13.90
C HIS A 257 -21.57 -20.41 13.93
N ILE A 258 -21.07 -20.05 15.12
CA ILE A 258 -19.84 -19.26 15.28
C ILE A 258 -18.63 -20.06 14.78
N LEU A 259 -18.59 -21.37 15.03
CA LEU A 259 -17.51 -22.26 14.62
C LEU A 259 -17.44 -22.48 13.09
N ASN A 260 -18.54 -22.24 12.37
CA ASN A 260 -18.64 -22.52 10.93
C ASN A 260 -18.62 -21.26 10.06
N THR A 261 -18.46 -20.07 10.67
CA THR A 261 -18.25 -18.84 9.90
C THR A 261 -16.80 -18.78 9.42
N PRO A 262 -16.56 -18.69 8.09
CA PRO A 262 -15.21 -18.62 7.57
C PRO A 262 -14.53 -17.37 8.12
N LEU A 263 -13.29 -17.53 8.59
CA LEU A 263 -12.45 -16.42 9.00
C LEU A 263 -12.32 -15.46 7.83
N LEU A 264 -12.90 -14.27 7.98
CA LEU A 264 -12.92 -13.26 6.92
C LEU A 264 -11.56 -12.57 6.78
N GLU A 265 -10.66 -12.78 7.75
CA GLU A 265 -9.32 -12.20 7.79
C GLU A 265 -8.55 -12.51 6.50
N ARG A 266 -8.23 -11.45 5.76
CA ARG A 266 -7.43 -11.49 4.53
C ARG A 266 -7.95 -12.44 3.44
N SER A 267 -9.23 -12.83 3.50
CA SER A 267 -9.87 -13.73 2.52
C SER A 267 -9.72 -13.25 1.08
N PHE A 268 -9.83 -11.94 0.85
CA PHE A 268 -9.70 -11.32 -0.48
C PHE A 268 -8.26 -10.92 -0.85
N ALA A 269 -7.30 -11.02 0.07
CA ALA A 269 -5.95 -10.50 -0.15
C ALA A 269 -5.25 -11.19 -1.33
N ARG A 270 -5.40 -12.52 -1.44
CA ARG A 270 -4.82 -13.31 -2.54
C ARG A 270 -5.42 -12.95 -3.90
N ALA A 271 -6.74 -12.75 -3.94
CA ALA A 271 -7.45 -12.39 -5.17
C ALA A 271 -7.17 -10.94 -5.60
N HIS A 272 -6.95 -10.04 -4.66
CA HIS A 272 -6.69 -8.62 -4.93
C HIS A 272 -5.22 -8.33 -5.28
N LEU A 273 -4.26 -8.98 -4.61
CA LEU A 273 -2.81 -8.75 -4.82
C LEU A 273 -2.19 -9.72 -5.84
N GLY A 274 -2.93 -10.74 -6.29
CA GLY A 274 -2.48 -11.73 -7.25
C GLY A 274 -2.53 -11.23 -8.70
N ASN A 275 -2.36 -12.16 -9.65
CA ASN A 275 -2.43 -11.85 -11.07
C ASN A 275 -3.85 -11.32 -11.43
N PRO A 276 -3.97 -10.12 -12.05
CA PRO A 276 -5.26 -9.56 -12.46
C PRO A 276 -6.03 -10.43 -13.46
N GLU A 277 -5.39 -11.33 -14.19
CA GLU A 277 -6.04 -12.24 -15.15
C GLU A 277 -6.51 -13.56 -14.51
N SER A 278 -6.22 -13.76 -13.22
CA SER A 278 -6.67 -14.96 -12.49
C SER A 278 -8.19 -15.02 -12.40
N GLN A 279 -8.75 -16.23 -12.47
CA GLN A 279 -10.19 -16.47 -12.24
C GLN A 279 -10.65 -15.87 -10.90
N ALA A 280 -9.85 -15.98 -9.84
CA ALA A 280 -10.16 -15.42 -8.52
C ALA A 280 -10.25 -13.88 -8.53
N ALA A 281 -9.45 -13.20 -9.38
CA ALA A 281 -9.51 -11.75 -9.54
C ALA A 281 -10.77 -11.33 -10.31
N THR A 282 -11.15 -12.09 -11.34
CA THR A 282 -12.40 -11.88 -12.09
C THR A 282 -13.62 -12.10 -11.20
N GLU A 283 -13.64 -13.16 -10.39
CA GLU A 283 -14.69 -13.41 -9.40
C GLU A 283 -14.79 -12.25 -8.39
N LEU A 284 -13.65 -11.77 -7.87
CA LEU A 284 -13.63 -10.61 -6.97
C LEU A 284 -14.21 -9.35 -7.64
N ARG A 285 -13.88 -9.05 -8.90
CA ARG A 285 -14.44 -7.91 -9.65
C ARG A 285 -15.95 -8.04 -9.84
N THR A 286 -16.44 -9.22 -10.24
CA THR A 286 -17.89 -9.45 -10.38
C THR A 286 -18.62 -9.27 -9.06
N ARG A 287 -18.02 -9.73 -7.95
CA ARG A 287 -18.54 -9.50 -6.60
C ARG A 287 -18.58 -8.02 -6.24
N ILE A 288 -17.51 -7.27 -6.50
CA ILE A 288 -17.47 -5.82 -6.27
C ILE A 288 -18.55 -5.12 -7.08
N ALA A 289 -18.69 -5.44 -8.37
CA ALA A 289 -19.71 -4.84 -9.23
C ALA A 289 -21.13 -5.15 -8.75
N ASN A 290 -21.41 -6.41 -8.41
CA ASN A 290 -22.73 -6.84 -7.91
C ASN A 290 -23.04 -6.21 -6.54
N GLY A 291 -22.07 -6.18 -5.62
CA GLY A 291 -22.23 -5.59 -4.29
C GLY A 291 -22.40 -4.07 -4.34
N ALA A 292 -21.64 -3.39 -5.20
CA ALA A 292 -21.80 -1.96 -5.43
C ALA A 292 -23.18 -1.64 -6.04
N ARG A 293 -23.62 -2.41 -7.05
CA ARG A 293 -24.95 -2.27 -7.64
C ARG A 293 -26.04 -2.43 -6.58
N ALA A 294 -25.99 -3.49 -5.79
CA ALA A 294 -26.97 -3.73 -4.72
C ALA A 294 -26.99 -2.61 -3.67
N GLY A 295 -25.81 -2.10 -3.27
CA GLY A 295 -25.72 -0.98 -2.32
C GLY A 295 -26.30 0.32 -2.88
N LEU A 296 -26.02 0.64 -4.15
CA LEU A 296 -26.56 1.83 -4.82
C LEU A 296 -28.07 1.73 -5.06
N GLU A 297 -28.57 0.55 -5.45
CA GLU A 297 -30.01 0.28 -5.59
C GLU A 297 -30.74 0.52 -4.25
N LYS A 298 -30.18 0.00 -3.15
CA LYS A 298 -30.73 0.21 -1.81
C LYS A 298 -30.72 1.70 -1.42
N GLN A 299 -29.60 2.39 -1.62
CA GLN A 299 -29.49 3.82 -1.35
C GLN A 299 -30.50 4.64 -2.14
N TYR A 300 -30.75 4.26 -3.41
CA TYR A 300 -31.75 4.92 -4.24
C TYR A 300 -33.18 4.67 -3.75
N ILE A 301 -33.50 3.45 -3.31
CA ILE A 301 -34.82 3.13 -2.72
C ILE A 301 -35.03 3.93 -1.43
N GLU A 302 -34.03 4.02 -0.55
CA GLU A 302 -34.13 4.84 0.68
C GLU A 302 -34.33 6.32 0.36
N TYR A 303 -33.68 6.84 -0.69
CA TYR A 303 -33.90 8.19 -1.17
C TYR A 303 -35.32 8.40 -1.74
N VAL A 304 -35.83 7.42 -2.49
CA VAL A 304 -37.22 7.41 -3.00
C VAL A 304 -38.22 7.43 -1.86
N ASP A 305 -38.03 6.57 -0.86
CA ASP A 305 -38.90 6.50 0.32
C ASP A 305 -38.86 7.80 1.13
N ALA A 306 -37.68 8.42 1.30
CA ALA A 306 -37.54 9.72 1.96
C ALA A 306 -38.24 10.85 1.18
N ALA A 307 -38.19 10.84 -0.15
CA ALA A 307 -38.87 11.81 -1.00
C ALA A 307 -40.40 11.67 -0.94
N ILE A 308 -40.90 10.43 -0.90
CA ILE A 308 -42.33 10.13 -0.70
C ILE A 308 -42.80 10.61 0.67
N GLN A 309 -42.02 10.34 1.73
CA GLN A 309 -42.35 10.77 3.10
C GLN A 309 -42.37 12.29 3.26
N ARG A 310 -41.52 13.00 2.49
CA ARG A 310 -41.51 14.46 2.48
C ARG A 310 -42.78 15.05 1.87
N GLU A 311 -43.37 14.38 0.88
CA GLU A 311 -44.56 14.88 0.18
C GLU A 311 -45.62 13.79 -0.04
N PRO A 312 -46.28 13.33 1.04
CA PRO A 312 -47.19 12.18 0.98
C PRO A 312 -48.49 12.48 0.22
N ALA A 313 -48.94 13.73 0.20
CA ALA A 313 -50.17 14.14 -0.49
C ALA A 313 -50.08 13.96 -2.01
N ASN A 314 -48.91 14.22 -2.62
CA ASN A 314 -48.71 14.09 -4.06
C ASN A 314 -48.34 12.67 -4.48
N ALA A 315 -47.78 11.86 -3.57
CA ALA A 315 -47.37 10.50 -3.85
C ALA A 315 -48.57 9.62 -4.23
N ALA A 316 -49.72 9.80 -3.55
CA ALA A 316 -50.94 9.02 -3.73
C ALA A 316 -50.67 7.51 -3.91
N ILE A 317 -49.73 7.00 -3.11
CA ILE A 317 -49.41 5.57 -3.06
C ILE A 317 -50.60 4.94 -2.33
N GLY A 318 -51.30 4.03 -3.02
CA GLY A 318 -52.42 3.30 -2.44
C GLY A 318 -51.99 2.33 -1.33
N GLY A 319 -52.81 1.33 -1.05
CA GLY A 319 -52.53 0.33 -0.01
C GLY A 319 -51.40 -0.67 -0.33
N ASP A 320 -50.90 -0.70 -1.57
CA ASP A 320 -49.95 -1.72 -2.02
C ASP A 320 -48.52 -1.17 -2.13
N PRO A 321 -47.60 -1.55 -1.22
CA PRO A 321 -46.23 -1.03 -1.15
C PRO A 321 -45.25 -1.72 -2.13
N SER A 322 -45.71 -2.04 -3.33
CA SER A 322 -44.90 -2.68 -4.39
C SER A 322 -43.84 -1.72 -4.95
N ILE A 323 -42.68 -2.24 -5.37
CA ILE A 323 -41.58 -1.45 -5.96
C ILE A 323 -42.06 -0.52 -7.09
N PRO A 324 -42.80 -1.02 -8.12
CA PRO A 324 -43.35 -0.15 -9.16
C PRO A 324 -44.27 0.94 -8.61
N ASN A 325 -45.10 0.64 -7.60
CA ASN A 325 -45.98 1.63 -6.99
C ASN A 325 -45.21 2.71 -6.23
N ARG A 326 -44.13 2.34 -5.54
CA ARG A 326 -43.22 3.31 -4.88
C ARG A 326 -42.58 4.23 -5.90
N ILE A 327 -42.05 3.68 -6.99
CA ILE A 327 -41.43 4.48 -8.06
C ILE A 327 -42.46 5.39 -8.72
N MET A 328 -43.66 4.90 -9.01
CA MET A 328 -44.76 5.72 -9.53
C MET A 328 -45.15 6.85 -8.57
N GLY A 329 -45.20 6.58 -7.27
CA GLY A 329 -45.42 7.59 -6.25
C GLY A 329 -44.32 8.65 -6.24
N TYR A 330 -43.05 8.24 -6.34
CA TYR A 330 -41.91 9.16 -6.46
C TYR A 330 -41.96 10.02 -7.72
N LEU A 331 -42.28 9.42 -8.88
CA LEU A 331 -42.44 10.15 -10.14
C LEU A 331 -43.56 11.20 -10.05
N ARG A 332 -44.68 10.87 -9.37
CA ARG A 332 -45.74 11.84 -9.08
C ARG A 332 -45.22 12.98 -8.19
N CYS A 333 -44.58 12.69 -7.07
CA CYS A 333 -44.01 13.74 -6.21
C CYS A 333 -43.06 14.68 -6.96
N LYS A 334 -42.25 14.14 -7.89
CA LYS A 334 -41.22 14.92 -8.59
C LYS A 334 -41.75 15.70 -9.79
N PHE A 335 -42.59 15.07 -10.62
CA PHE A 335 -42.97 15.58 -11.94
C PHE A 335 -44.45 15.98 -12.05
N TYR A 336 -45.30 15.61 -11.08
CA TYR A 336 -46.70 15.99 -11.08
C TYR A 336 -46.91 17.23 -10.21
N ARG A 337 -47.12 18.39 -10.85
CA ARG A 337 -47.35 19.67 -10.17
C ARG A 337 -48.63 20.31 -10.69
N SER A 338 -49.49 20.76 -9.77
CA SER A 338 -50.71 21.52 -10.11
C SER A 338 -51.62 20.86 -11.16
N GLY A 339 -51.74 19.53 -11.13
CA GLY A 339 -52.65 18.79 -12.01
C GLY A 339 -52.12 18.54 -13.44
N ARG A 340 -50.86 18.87 -13.73
CA ARG A 340 -50.20 18.55 -15.00
C ARG A 340 -48.88 17.83 -14.74
N TRP A 341 -48.50 16.95 -15.67
CA TRP A 341 -47.15 16.39 -15.71
C TRP A 341 -46.23 17.43 -16.34
N ASN A 342 -45.07 17.67 -15.73
CA ASN A 342 -44.06 18.55 -16.33
C ASN A 342 -43.61 17.93 -17.67
N GLU A 343 -43.69 18.71 -18.74
CA GLU A 343 -43.38 18.27 -20.12
C GLU A 343 -41.87 18.22 -20.40
N ASP A 344 -41.02 18.69 -19.48
CA ASP A 344 -39.55 18.70 -19.60
C ASP A 344 -38.90 17.31 -19.41
N LEU A 345 -39.50 16.26 -19.98
CA LEU A 345 -38.99 14.88 -19.96
C LEU A 345 -38.14 14.52 -21.20
N GLU A 346 -37.71 15.52 -21.99
CA GLU A 346 -36.72 15.35 -23.06
C GLU A 346 -35.27 15.33 -22.56
#